data_AF-A0A9E2X7G6-F1
#
_entry.id   AF-A0A9E2X7G6-F1
#
_cell.length_a   1.000
_cell.length_b   1.000
_cell.length_c   1.000
_cell.angle_alpha   90.00
_cell.angle_beta   90.00
_cell.angle_gamma   90.00
#
_symmetry.space_group_name_H-M   'P 1'
#
loop_
_entity.id
_entity.type
_entity.pdbx_description
1 polymer ?
#
loop_
_entity_poly.entity_id
_entity_poly.type
_entity_poly.pdbx_seq_one_letter_code
_entity_poly.pdbx_strand_id
1 'polypeptide(L)' 'TIGTRALLVSSSDQPDEQVYAMVKAIFGNFMVFRQLHPVLSNLEIPDMVPSASVIPIHPGALNYYRDVGLINS' A
#
# COMPACT_ATOMS: atom_id res chain seq x y z
N THR A 1 14.40 5.89 -20.12
CA THR A 1 14.59 5.26 -18.80
C THR A 1 13.46 4.29 -18.57
N ILE A 2 13.74 3.05 -18.14
CA ILE A 2 12.69 2.12 -17.70
C ILE A 2 12.38 2.48 -16.24
N GLY A 3 11.15 2.93 -15.95
CA GLY A 3 10.71 3.22 -14.59
C GLY A 3 10.34 1.92 -13.87
N THR A 4 11.01 1.60 -12.77
CA THR A 4 10.61 0.50 -11.89
C THR A 4 9.56 0.98 -10.91
N ARG A 5 8.55 0.15 -10.63
CA ARG A 5 7.55 0.44 -9.60
C ARG A 5 8.20 0.29 -8.22
N ALA A 6 7.97 1.26 -7.33
CA ALA A 6 8.37 1.14 -5.93
C ALA A 6 7.38 0.23 -5.18
N LEU A 7 7.89 -0.63 -4.31
CA LEU A 7 7.09 -1.48 -3.43
C LEU A 7 7.45 -1.17 -1.98
N LEU A 8 6.45 -0.89 -1.15
CA LEU A 8 6.61 -0.86 0.30
C LEU A 8 6.45 -2.29 0.83
N VAL A 9 7.48 -2.81 1.48
CA VAL A 9 7.54 -4.19 1.97
C VAL A 9 7.70 -4.22 3.50
N SER A 10 7.20 -5.29 4.12
CA SER A 10 7.30 -5.55 5.56
C SER A 10 7.60 -7.03 5.79
N SER A 11 8.11 -7.38 6.97
CA SER A 11 8.26 -8.79 7.37
C SER A 11 6.90 -9.47 7.51
N SER A 12 6.83 -10.77 7.17
CA SER A 12 5.67 -11.63 7.41
C SER A 12 5.39 -11.86 8.89
N ASP A 13 6.36 -11.59 9.77
CA ASP A 13 6.22 -11.80 11.21
C ASP A 13 5.57 -10.62 11.92
N GLN A 14 5.28 -9.53 11.19
CA GLN A 14 4.61 -8.37 11.78
C GLN A 14 3.14 -8.70 12.09
N PRO A 15 2.61 -8.27 13.25
CA PRO A 15 1.21 -8.53 13.57
C PRO A 15 0.26 -7.87 12.56
N ASP A 16 -0.76 -8.62 12.14
CA ASP A 16 -1.74 -8.16 11.14
C ASP A 16 -2.39 -6.82 11.48
N GLU A 17 -2.70 -6.59 12.75
CA GLU A 17 -3.30 -5.35 13.24
C GLU A 17 -2.37 -4.15 13.05
N GLN A 18 -1.05 -4.33 13.24
CA GLN A 18 -0.08 -3.25 13.07
C GLN A 18 0.06 -2.88 11.59
N VAL A 19 0.14 -3.89 10.71
CA VAL A 19 0.20 -3.65 9.26
C VAL A 19 -1.10 -3.01 8.77
N TYR A 20 -2.26 -3.49 9.23
CA TYR A 20 -3.55 -2.89 8.92
C TYR A 20 -3.60 -1.42 9.33
N ALA A 21 -3.23 -1.11 10.58
CA ALA A 21 -3.22 0.25 11.10
C ALA A 21 -2.27 1.16 10.32
N MET A 22 -1.10 0.65 9.93
CA MET A 22 -0.13 1.37 9.11
C MET A 22 -0.70 1.70 7.72
N VAL A 23 -1.27 0.72 7.02
CA VAL A 23 -1.85 0.95 5.69
C VAL A 23 -3.03 1.93 5.79
N LYS A 24 -3.90 1.75 6.79
CA LYS A 24 -5.01 2.68 7.07
C LYS A 24 -4.53 4.10 7.32
N ALA A 25 -3.44 4.28 8.08
CA ALA A 25 -2.86 5.59 8.34
C ALA A 25 -2.32 6.24 7.07
N ILE A 26 -1.67 5.48 6.18
CA ILE A 26 -1.15 5.99 4.91
C ILE A 26 -2.30 6.47 4.01
N PHE A 27 -3.32 5.63 3.82
CA PHE A 27 -4.46 5.97 2.96
C PHE A 27 -5.31 7.11 3.56
N GLY A 28 -5.51 7.11 4.88
CA GLY A 28 -6.21 8.19 5.59
C GLY A 28 -5.48 9.54 5.51
N ASN A 29 -4.16 9.51 5.30
CA ASN A 29 -3.32 10.70 5.16
C ASN A 29 -2.70 10.82 3.75
N PHE A 30 -3.36 10.30 2.72
CA PHE A 30 -2.77 10.13 1.39
C PHE A 30 -2.23 11.45 0.79
N MET A 31 -2.92 12.57 1.02
CA MET A 31 -2.45 13.88 0.58
C MET A 31 -1.13 14.29 1.25
N VAL A 32 -0.98 14.03 2.54
CA VAL A 32 0.27 14.28 3.28
C VAL A 32 1.35 13.31 2.81
N PHE A 33 1.00 12.04 2.59
CA PHE A 33 1.92 11.04 2.09
C PHE A 33 2.52 11.42 0.73
N ARG A 34 1.71 11.95 -0.20
CA ARG A 34 2.17 12.45 -1.51
C ARG A 34 3.16 13.62 -1.42
N GLN A 35 3.13 14.37 -0.32
CA GLN A 35 4.04 15.50 -0.10
C GLN A 35 5.41 15.07 0.45
N LEU A 36 5.56 13.83 0.94
CA LEU A 36 6.81 13.37 1.55
C LEU A 36 7.98 13.27 0.56
N HIS A 37 7.70 13.04 -0.72
CA HIS A 37 8.75 12.98 -1.74
C HIS A 37 8.18 13.34 -3.13
N PRO A 38 8.91 14.11 -3.98
CA PRO A 38 8.42 14.52 -5.31
C PRO A 38 7.97 13.35 -6.20
N VAL A 39 8.58 12.17 -6.07
CA VAL A 39 8.18 10.98 -6.84
C VAL A 39 6.75 10.51 -6.53
N LEU A 40 6.25 10.77 -5.33
CA LEU A 40 4.90 10.41 -4.91
C LEU A 40 3.86 11.45 -5.36
N SER A 41 4.31 12.59 -5.91
CA SER A 41 3.40 13.66 -6.34
C SER A 41 2.43 13.26 -7.44
N ASN A 42 2.67 12.17 -8.18
CA ASN A 42 1.74 11.64 -9.20
C ASN A 42 1.10 10.31 -8.78
N LEU A 43 1.29 9.88 -7.54
CA LEU A 43 0.76 8.63 -7.03
C LEU A 43 -0.76 8.72 -6.88
N GLU A 44 -1.47 7.72 -7.38
CA GLU A 44 -2.91 7.57 -7.20
C GLU A 44 -3.23 6.37 -6.30
N ILE A 45 -4.42 6.36 -5.72
CA ILE A 45 -4.89 5.28 -4.84
C ILE A 45 -4.82 3.89 -5.52
N PRO A 46 -5.21 3.73 -6.81
CA PRO A 46 -5.08 2.45 -7.50
C PRO A 46 -3.62 1.97 -7.63
N ASP A 47 -2.65 2.88 -7.69
CA ASP A 47 -1.22 2.53 -7.79
C ASP A 47 -0.66 1.89 -6.51
N MET A 48 -1.33 2.13 -5.37
CA MET A 48 -0.94 1.59 -4.07
C MET A 48 -1.27 0.10 -3.91
N VAL A 49 -2.14 -0.44 -4.77
CA VAL A 49 -2.54 -1.85 -4.75
C VAL A 49 -1.69 -2.60 -5.78
N PRO A 50 -0.89 -3.60 -5.37
CA PRO A 50 -0.02 -4.31 -6.29
C PRO A 50 -0.84 -5.09 -7.32
N SER A 51 -0.77 -4.70 -8.60
CA SER A 51 -1.47 -5.41 -9.70
C SER A 51 -0.80 -6.73 -10.10
N ALA A 52 0.50 -6.87 -9.81
CA ALA A 52 1.30 -8.07 -10.01
C ALA A 52 2.53 -7.96 -9.11
N SER A 53 2.56 -8.72 -8.03
CA SER A 53 3.70 -8.78 -7.11
C SER A 53 4.29 -10.19 -7.13
N VAL A 54 5.62 -10.28 -7.21
CA VAL A 54 6.36 -11.55 -7.07
C VAL A 54 6.39 -12.06 -5.63
N ILE A 55 5.88 -11.26 -4.68
CA ILE A 55 5.78 -11.58 -3.26
C ILE A 55 4.32 -11.44 -2.78
N PRO A 56 3.87 -12.29 -1.83
CA PRO A 56 2.52 -12.20 -1.26
C PRO A 56 2.23 -10.86 -0.59
N ILE A 57 0.97 -10.43 -0.62
CA ILE A 57 0.50 -9.27 0.15
C ILE A 57 0.32 -9.69 1.61
N HIS A 58 0.83 -8.88 2.54
CA HIS A 58 0.65 -9.11 3.97
C HIS A 58 -0.84 -9.16 4.36
N PRO A 59 -1.31 -10.11 5.20
CA PRO A 59 -2.74 -10.26 5.50
C PRO A 59 -3.39 -8.99 6.07
N GLY A 60 -2.71 -8.30 6.99
CA GLY A 60 -3.14 -6.96 7.46
C GLY A 60 -3.41 -5.93 6.35
N ALA A 61 -2.55 -5.85 5.33
CA ALA A 61 -2.75 -4.94 4.19
C ALA A 61 -3.89 -5.42 3.27
N LEU A 62 -3.97 -6.73 3.03
CA LEU A 62 -5.03 -7.34 2.23
C LEU A 62 -6.42 -7.11 2.84
N ASN A 63 -6.54 -7.23 4.16
CA ASN A 63 -7.78 -6.94 4.88
C ASN A 63 -8.19 -5.48 4.71
N TYR A 64 -7.25 -4.53 4.85
CA TYR A 64 -7.54 -3.12 4.59
C TYR A 64 -8.03 -2.88 3.16
N TYR A 65 -7.34 -3.43 2.15
CA TYR A 65 -7.73 -3.27 0.75
C TYR A 65 -9.13 -3.84 0.46
N ARG A 66 -9.52 -4.93 1.11
CA ARG A 66 -10.88 -5.48 1.02
C ARG A 66 -11.91 -4.57 1.69
N ASP A 67 -11.63 -4.08 2.89
CA ASP A 67 -12.55 -3.21 3.65
C ASP A 67 -12.92 -1.93 2.88
N VAL A 68 -11.96 -1.37 2.15
CA VAL A 68 -12.17 -0.16 1.35
C VAL A 68 -12.55 -0.43 -0.12
N GLY A 69 -12.81 -1.70 -0.47
CA GLY A 69 -13.28 -2.08 -1.81
C GLY A 69 -12.24 -1.95 -2.93
N LEU A 70 -10.95 -1.95 -2.59
CA LEU A 70 -9.84 -1.87 -3.55
C LEU A 70 -9.50 -3.23 -4.17
N ILE A 71 -9.84 -4.33 -3.48
CA ILE A 71 -9.72 -5.70 -4.00
C ILE A 71 -11.05 -6.40 -3.77
N ASN A 72 -11.62 -6.95 -4.85
CA ASN A 72 -12.74 -7.86 -4.77
C ASN A 72 -12.21 -9.30 -4.68
N SER A 73 -12.71 -10.05 -3.71
CA SER A 73 -12.33 -11.45 -3.43
C SER A 73 -12.69 -12.39 -4.58
#